data_AF-A0A0C5DKM3-F1
#
_entry.id   AF-A0A0C5DKM3-F1
#
_cell.length_a   1.000
_cell.length_b   1.000
_cell.length_c   1.000
_cell.angle_alpha   90.00
_cell.angle_beta   90.00
_cell.angle_gamma   90.00
#
_symmetry.space_group_name_H-M   'P 1'
#
loop_
_entity.id
_entity.type
_entity.pdbx_description
1 polymer ?
#
loop_
_entity_poly.entity_id
_entity_poly.type
_entity_poly.pdbx_seq_one_letter_code
_entity_poly.pdbx_strand_id
1 'polypeptide(L)'
;FTLSQVALNDTIMVFAFAPIVALLLGLSAITVPWDTLVLSVGLYIVVPVVFAQLWRKRTLGSGGEPALQKLLGRLQPVSLIALLTTLVLLFAFQGEHIIDQPFVIVLLAVPILIQVYFNSGLAYLLNRKVGSAHCVAAPSALIGASNFFELAVA
;
A
#
# COMPACT_ATOMS: atom_id res chain seq x y z
N PHE A 1 -8.03 -12.53 -9.46
CA PHE A 1 -7.41 -13.22 -8.30
C PHE A 1 -6.50 -12.28 -7.53
N THR A 2 -5.46 -11.71 -8.16
CA THR A 2 -4.57 -10.72 -7.52
C THR A 2 -5.28 -9.47 -7.02
N LEU A 3 -6.15 -8.85 -7.85
CA LEU A 3 -6.95 -7.70 -7.43
C LEU A 3 -7.86 -7.99 -6.22
N SER A 4 -8.41 -9.20 -6.15
CA SER A 4 -9.24 -9.64 -5.02
C SER A 4 -8.41 -9.87 -3.76
N GLN A 5 -7.17 -10.35 -3.89
CA GLN A 5 -6.24 -10.52 -2.76
C GLN A 5 -5.79 -9.17 -2.20
N VAL A 6 -5.49 -8.20 -3.06
CA VAL A 6 -5.17 -6.83 -2.64
C VAL A 6 -6.37 -6.19 -1.93
N ALA A 7 -7.56 -6.27 -2.53
CA ALA A 7 -8.77 -5.71 -1.92
C ALA A 7 -9.11 -6.36 -0.56
N LEU A 8 -8.91 -7.67 -0.41
CA LEU A 8 -9.10 -8.38 0.86
C LEU A 8 -8.09 -7.91 1.90
N ASN A 9 -6.81 -7.83 1.52
CA ASN A 9 -5.74 -7.34 2.39
C ASN A 9 -6.03 -5.93 2.91
N ASP A 10 -6.46 -5.03 2.03
CA ASP A 10 -6.78 -3.64 2.38
C ASP A 10 -7.98 -3.57 3.32
N THR A 11 -8.99 -4.40 3.09
CA THR A 11 -10.16 -4.50 3.98
C THR A 11 -9.76 -4.98 5.38
N ILE A 12 -8.90 -6.00 5.46
CA ILE A 12 -8.38 -6.51 6.75
C ILE A 12 -7.58 -5.42 7.47
N MET A 13 -6.78 -4.64 6.76
CA MET A 13 -6.02 -3.54 7.36
C MET A 13 -6.94 -2.48 8.00
N VAL A 14 -8.01 -2.08 7.30
CA VAL A 14 -8.93 -1.06 7.82
C VAL A 14 -9.75 -1.57 9.00
N PHE A 15 -10.26 -2.81 8.94
CA PHE A 15 -11.22 -3.31 9.93
C PHE A 15 -10.60 -4.06 11.11
N ALA A 16 -9.42 -4.67 10.93
CA ALA A 16 -8.75 -5.42 11.99
C ALA A 16 -7.49 -4.69 12.47
N PHE A 17 -6.58 -4.35 11.55
CA PHE A 17 -5.27 -3.81 11.94
C PHE A 17 -5.36 -2.43 12.60
N ALA A 18 -6.04 -1.46 11.97
CA ALA A 18 -6.15 -0.11 12.51
C ALA A 18 -6.80 -0.06 13.91
N PRO A 19 -7.92 -0.77 14.18
CA PRO A 19 -8.48 -0.83 15.53
C PRO A 19 -7.58 -1.50 16.57
N ILE A 20 -6.87 -2.57 16.20
CA ILE A 20 -5.94 -3.26 17.10
C ILE A 20 -4.78 -2.33 17.47
N VAL A 21 -4.21 -1.63 16.49
CA VAL A 21 -3.13 -0.65 16.74
C VAL A 21 -3.61 0.48 17.64
N ALA A 22 -4.81 1.02 17.38
CA ALA A 22 -5.39 2.06 18.23
C ALA A 22 -5.60 1.58 19.68
N LEU A 23 -6.05 0.34 19.89
CA LEU A 23 -6.19 -0.26 21.21
C LEU A 23 -4.83 -0.41 21.90
N LEU A 24 -3.82 -0.97 21.21
CA LEU A 24 -2.48 -1.20 21.76
C LEU A 24 -1.75 0.10 22.11
N LEU A 25 -1.91 1.15 21.30
CA LEU A 25 -1.35 2.48 21.57
C LEU A 25 -2.08 3.17 22.72
N GLY A 26 -3.41 2.99 22.83
CA GLY A 26 -4.19 3.49 23.95
C GLY A 26 -3.78 2.86 25.29
N LEU A 27 -3.42 1.58 25.30
CA LEU A 27 -2.88 0.88 26.48
C LEU A 27 -1.46 1.36 26.87
N SER A 28 -0.72 1.94 25.92
CA SER A 28 0.65 2.44 26.12
C SER A 28 0.70 3.91 26.58
N ALA A 29 -0.46 4.52 26.91
CA ALA A 29 -0.60 5.92 27.34
C ALA A 29 -0.05 6.97 26.37
N ILE A 30 0.13 6.61 25.08
CA ILE A 30 0.49 7.56 24.02
C ILE A 30 -0.80 8.26 23.60
N THR A 31 -0.84 9.59 23.72
CA THR A 31 -2.00 10.38 23.28
C THR A 31 -2.09 10.35 21.76
N VAL A 32 -3.07 9.60 21.25
CA VAL A 32 -3.36 9.52 19.82
C VAL A 32 -4.11 10.80 19.40
N PRO A 33 -3.61 11.59 18.45
CA PRO A 33 -4.28 12.80 17.99
C PRO A 33 -5.43 12.44 17.04
N TRP A 34 -6.59 12.10 17.61
CA TRP A 34 -7.75 11.61 16.85
C TRP A 34 -8.27 12.61 15.82
N ASP A 35 -8.21 13.91 16.12
CA ASP A 35 -8.68 14.95 15.20
C ASP A 35 -7.84 14.98 13.92
N THR A 36 -6.51 14.89 14.03
CA THR A 36 -5.62 14.87 12.87
C THR A 36 -5.74 13.55 12.12
N LEU A 37 -5.88 12.42 12.82
CA LEU A 37 -6.09 11.13 12.17
C LEU A 37 -7.38 11.09 11.35
N VAL A 38 -8.50 11.54 11.91
CA VAL A 38 -9.79 11.57 11.21
C VAL A 38 -9.73 12.53 10.02
N LEU A 39 -9.10 13.69 10.18
CA LEU A 39 -8.90 14.66 9.10
C LEU A 39 -8.02 14.08 7.98
N SER A 40 -6.90 13.46 8.32
CA SER A 40 -5.99 12.82 7.37
C SER A 40 -6.67 11.67 6.63
N VAL A 41 -7.39 10.78 7.33
CA VAL A 41 -8.15 9.69 6.69
C VAL A 41 -9.23 10.26 5.77
N GLY A 42 -9.95 11.30 6.21
CA GLY A 42 -10.96 11.97 5.40
C GLY A 42 -10.37 12.55 4.10
N LEU A 43 -9.28 13.30 4.21
CA LEU A 43 -8.66 14.01 3.08
C LEU A 43 -7.86 13.09 2.15
N TYR A 44 -7.02 12.20 2.69
CA TYR A 44 -6.11 11.38 1.89
C TYR A 44 -6.74 10.07 1.42
N ILE A 45 -7.80 9.57 2.05
CA ILE A 45 -8.46 8.30 1.68
C ILE A 45 -9.88 8.55 1.16
N VAL A 46 -10.76 9.11 2.00
CA VAL A 46 -12.20 9.16 1.68
C VAL A 46 -12.47 10.05 0.46
N VAL A 47 -11.91 11.26 0.42
CA VAL A 47 -12.12 12.21 -0.68
C VAL A 47 -11.66 11.63 -2.03
N PRO A 48 -10.41 11.13 -2.19
CA PRO A 48 -9.96 10.52 -3.45
C PRO A 48 -10.82 9.32 -3.89
N VAL A 49 -11.24 8.46 -2.96
CA VAL A 49 -12.10 7.30 -3.28
C VAL A 49 -13.46 7.76 -3.80
N VAL A 50 -14.10 8.74 -3.16
CA VAL A 50 -15.38 9.29 -3.61
C VAL A 50 -15.24 9.90 -5.01
N PHE A 51 -14.19 10.69 -5.26
CA PHE A 51 -13.91 11.25 -6.58
C PHE A 51 -13.71 10.16 -7.64
N ALA A 52 -12.91 9.13 -7.33
CA ALA A 52 -12.67 8.01 -8.22
C ALA A 52 -13.97 7.24 -8.57
N GLN A 53 -14.84 6.99 -7.57
CA GLN A 53 -16.11 6.32 -7.79
C GLN A 53 -17.09 7.14 -8.62
N LEU A 54 -17.20 8.45 -8.36
CA LEU A 54 -18.02 9.36 -9.15
C LEU A 54 -17.55 9.44 -10.61
N TRP A 55 -16.23 9.53 -10.81
CA TRP A 55 -15.64 9.54 -12.14
C TRP A 55 -15.92 8.23 -12.87
N ARG A 56 -15.65 7.08 -12.23
CA ARG A 56 -15.94 5.75 -12.77
C ARG A 56 -17.40 5.61 -13.19
N LYS A 57 -18.35 6.01 -12.33
CA LYS A 57 -19.78 5.94 -12.61
C LYS A 57 -20.16 6.80 -13.83
N ARG A 58 -19.61 8.00 -13.95
CA ARG A 58 -19.85 8.88 -15.12
C ARG A 58 -19.29 8.29 -16.41
N THR A 59 -18.06 7.75 -16.39
CA THR A 59 -17.44 7.16 -17.58
C THR A 59 -18.16 5.90 -18.06
N LEU A 60 -18.60 5.06 -17.12
CA LEU A 60 -19.44 3.89 -17.44
C LEU A 60 -20.80 4.31 -18.01
N GLY A 61 -21.40 5.37 -17.47
CA GLY A 61 -22.69 5.88 -17.94
C GLY A 61 -22.65 6.53 -19.34
N SER A 62 -21.51 7.10 -19.75
CA SER A 62 -21.39 7.77 -21.06
C SER A 62 -20.84 6.89 -22.18
N GLY A 63 -19.98 5.91 -21.88
CA GLY A 63 -19.32 5.11 -22.90
C GLY A 63 -19.06 3.65 -22.53
N GLY A 64 -19.67 3.17 -21.45
CA GLY A 64 -19.58 1.77 -21.02
C GLY A 64 -18.17 1.32 -20.64
N GLU A 65 -17.97 0.01 -20.64
CA GLU A 65 -16.69 -0.64 -20.32
C GLU A 65 -15.52 -0.19 -21.22
N PRO A 66 -15.69 0.01 -22.54
CA PRO A 66 -14.58 0.44 -23.41
C PRO A 66 -14.04 1.84 -23.06
N ALA A 67 -14.92 2.77 -22.66
CA ALA A 67 -14.51 4.10 -22.24
C ALA A 67 -13.74 4.07 -20.91
N LEU A 68 -14.15 3.20 -19.99
CA LEU A 68 -13.42 2.99 -18.74
C LEU A 68 -12.03 2.40 -19.00
N GLN A 69 -11.91 1.39 -19.87
CA GLN A 69 -10.61 0.79 -20.22
C GLN A 69 -9.67 1.81 -20.86
N LYS A 70 -10.18 2.69 -21.74
CA LYS A 70 -9.39 3.78 -22.34
C LYS A 70 -8.93 4.81 -21.30
N LEU A 71 -9.78 5.13 -20.32
CA LEU A 71 -9.41 6.01 -19.20
C LEU A 71 -8.29 5.37 -18.36
N LEU A 72 -8.46 4.10 -17.98
CA LEU A 72 -7.47 3.36 -17.19
C LEU A 72 -6.12 3.27 -17.91
N GLY A 73 -6.11 2.99 -19.22
CA GLY A 73 -4.89 2.95 -20.03
C GLY A 73 -4.14 4.29 -20.08
N ARG A 74 -4.85 5.43 -19.94
CA ARG A 74 -4.21 6.76 -19.84
C ARG A 74 -3.74 7.10 -18.43
N LEU A 75 -4.45 6.64 -17.40
CA LEU A 75 -4.09 6.88 -16.00
C LEU A 75 -2.90 6.03 -15.54
N GLN A 76 -2.71 4.85 -16.11
CA GLN A 76 -1.61 3.95 -15.75
C GLN A 76 -0.21 4.60 -15.86
N PRO A 77 0.18 5.26 -16.97
CA PRO A 77 1.47 5.95 -17.03
C PRO A 77 1.54 7.15 -16.10
N VAL A 78 0.44 7.88 -15.88
CA VAL A 78 0.41 9.03 -14.95
C VAL A 78 0.64 8.57 -13.52
N SER A 79 0.03 7.46 -13.11
CA SER A 79 0.25 6.86 -11.79
C SER A 79 1.72 6.47 -11.61
N LEU A 80 2.33 5.78 -12.58
CA LEU A 80 3.75 5.43 -12.52
C LEU A 80 4.65 6.66 -12.40
N ILE A 81 4.37 7.73 -13.16
CA ILE A 81 5.13 8.98 -13.07
C ILE A 81 4.95 9.58 -11.66
N ALA A 82 3.73 9.65 -11.13
CA ALA A 82 3.49 10.19 -9.79
C ALA A 82 4.22 9.41 -8.69
N LEU A 83 4.23 8.08 -8.77
CA LEU A 83 4.95 7.20 -7.84
C LEU A 83 6.46 7.44 -7.90
N LEU A 84 7.01 7.50 -9.12
CA LEU A 84 8.44 7.78 -9.32
C LEU A 84 8.81 9.18 -8.86
N THR A 85 7.98 10.18 -9.14
CA THR A 85 8.19 11.55 -8.66
C THR A 85 8.18 11.60 -7.13
N THR A 86 7.24 10.91 -6.48
CA THR A 86 7.18 10.82 -5.02
C THR A 86 8.46 10.18 -4.48
N LEU A 87 8.91 9.06 -5.07
CA LEU A 87 10.16 8.41 -4.69
C LEU A 87 11.37 9.36 -4.83
N VAL A 88 11.50 10.04 -5.97
CA VAL A 88 12.60 10.99 -6.21
C VAL A 88 12.57 12.13 -5.19
N LEU A 89 11.39 12.70 -4.91
CA LEU A 89 11.25 13.78 -3.94
C LEU A 89 11.61 13.32 -2.52
N LEU A 90 11.20 12.12 -2.11
CA LEU A 90 11.56 11.59 -0.79
C LEU A 90 13.07 11.43 -0.64
N PHE A 91 13.73 10.86 -1.64
CA PHE A 91 15.19 10.73 -1.62
C PHE A 91 15.90 12.08 -1.69
N ALA A 92 15.36 13.04 -2.45
CA ALA A 92 15.90 14.39 -2.53
C ALA A 92 15.81 15.13 -1.18
N PHE A 93 14.66 15.04 -0.49
CA PHE A 93 14.47 15.68 0.81
C PHE A 93 15.22 14.98 1.95
N GLN A 94 15.43 13.66 1.86
CA GLN A 94 16.18 12.88 2.85
C GLN A 94 17.67 12.72 2.51
N GLY A 95 18.17 13.42 1.47
CA GLY A 95 19.50 13.21 0.90
C GLY A 95 20.66 13.39 1.89
N GLU A 96 20.61 14.44 2.73
CA GLU A 96 21.66 14.69 3.75
C GLU A 96 21.71 13.56 4.78
N HIS A 97 20.54 13.15 5.30
CA HIS A 97 20.45 12.01 6.23
C HIS A 97 20.98 10.71 5.63
N ILE A 98 20.80 10.50 4.32
CA ILE A 98 21.31 9.33 3.61
C ILE A 98 22.84 9.28 3.60
N ILE A 99 23.49 10.44 3.43
CA ILE A 99 24.95 10.54 3.38
C ILE A 99 25.54 10.50 4.80
N ASP A 100 24.90 11.16 5.76
CA ASP A 100 25.43 11.30 7.13
C ASP A 100 25.23 10.04 7.98
N GLN A 101 24.19 9.22 7.70
CA GLN A 101 23.82 8.07 8.53
C GLN A 101 23.72 6.74 7.77
N PRO A 102 24.73 6.33 6.98
CA PRO A 102 24.66 5.13 6.15
C PRO A 102 24.54 3.85 6.99
N PHE A 103 25.17 3.81 8.17
CA PHE A 103 25.11 2.64 9.05
C PHE A 103 23.70 2.45 9.62
N VAL A 104 22.99 3.53 9.98
CA VAL A 104 21.61 3.46 10.48
C VAL A 104 20.69 2.92 9.39
N ILE A 105 20.87 3.38 8.15
CA ILE A 105 20.10 2.89 7.00
C ILE A 105 20.33 1.38 6.80
N VAL A 106 21.57 0.91 6.84
CA VAL A 106 21.86 -0.53 6.72
C VAL A 106 21.25 -1.31 7.88
N LEU A 107 21.35 -0.79 9.10
CA LEU A 107 20.79 -1.40 10.30
C LEU A 107 19.26 -1.54 10.23
N LEU A 108 18.55 -0.58 9.61
CA LEU A 108 17.11 -0.66 9.37
C LEU A 108 16.77 -1.53 8.16
N ALA A 109 17.54 -1.41 7.07
CA ALA A 109 17.30 -2.09 5.82
C ALA A 109 17.48 -3.61 5.94
N VAL A 110 18.49 -4.08 6.67
CA VAL A 110 18.76 -5.53 6.81
C VAL A 110 17.59 -6.29 7.45
N PRO A 111 17.04 -5.88 8.62
CA PRO A 111 15.85 -6.50 9.19
C PRO A 111 14.64 -6.45 8.26
N ILE A 112 14.42 -5.32 7.57
CA ILE A 112 13.30 -5.17 6.63
C ILE A 112 13.46 -6.13 5.45
N LEU A 113 14.64 -6.23 4.86
CA LEU A 113 14.92 -7.17 3.78
C LEU A 113 14.69 -8.62 4.22
N ILE A 114 15.22 -9.00 5.38
CA ILE A 114 15.00 -10.35 5.94
C ILE A 114 13.51 -10.60 6.15
N GLN A 115 12.77 -9.66 6.73
CA GLN A 115 11.33 -9.77 6.95
C GLN A 115 10.57 -9.95 5.63
N VAL A 116 10.90 -9.17 4.59
CA VAL A 116 10.26 -9.24 3.27
C VAL A 116 10.52 -10.60 2.62
N TYR A 117 11.78 -11.05 2.58
CA TYR A 117 12.12 -12.35 1.99
C TYR A 117 11.53 -13.51 2.79
N PHE A 118 11.50 -13.41 4.12
CA PHE A 118 10.91 -14.43 4.98
C PHE A 118 9.39 -14.52 4.78
N ASN A 119 8.67 -13.40 4.82
CA ASN A 119 7.21 -13.37 4.61
C ASN A 119 6.85 -13.84 3.20
N SER A 120 7.58 -13.38 2.18
CA SER A 120 7.38 -13.82 0.78
C SER A 120 7.63 -15.32 0.63
N GLY A 121 8.74 -15.82 1.19
CA GLY A 121 9.09 -17.24 1.17
C GLY A 121 8.06 -18.10 1.90
N LEU A 122 7.63 -17.68 3.08
CA LEU A 122 6.59 -18.36 3.87
C LEU A 122 5.26 -18.40 3.10
N ALA A 123 4.80 -17.27 2.57
CA ALA A 123 3.57 -17.17 1.79
C ALA A 123 3.65 -18.04 0.53
N TYR A 124 4.79 -18.07 -0.16
CA TYR A 124 5.00 -18.94 -1.31
C TYR A 124 4.97 -20.43 -0.95
N LEU A 125 5.65 -20.83 0.13
CA LEU A 125 5.69 -22.21 0.61
C LEU A 125 4.31 -22.68 1.08
N LEU A 126 3.54 -21.83 1.76
CA LEU A 126 2.17 -22.12 2.17
C LEU A 126 1.25 -22.31 0.96
N ASN A 127 1.33 -21.43 -0.04
CA ASN A 127 0.58 -21.58 -1.29
C ASN A 127 0.93 -22.89 -1.99
N ARG A 128 2.21 -23.29 -2.00
CA ARG A 128 2.65 -24.56 -2.58
C ARG A 128 2.17 -25.77 -1.78
N LYS A 129 2.12 -25.70 -0.44
CA LYS A 129 1.57 -26.76 0.43
C LYS A 129 0.07 -26.97 0.22
N VAL A 130 -0.68 -25.91 -0.09
CA VAL A 130 -2.12 -25.98 -0.41
C VAL A 130 -2.36 -26.38 -1.88
N GLY A 131 -1.30 -26.62 -2.66
CA GLY A 131 -1.40 -27.08 -4.05
C GLY A 131 -1.70 -25.98 -5.07
N SER A 132 -1.50 -24.71 -4.71
CA SER A 132 -1.73 -23.58 -5.64
C SER A 132 -0.69 -23.57 -6.75
N ALA A 133 -1.15 -23.34 -7.98
CA ALA A 133 -0.29 -23.18 -9.14
C ALA A 133 0.66 -21.98 -8.96
N HIS A 134 1.86 -22.07 -9.54
CA HIS A 134 2.89 -21.02 -9.40
C HIS A 134 2.40 -19.64 -9.85
N CYS A 135 1.56 -19.58 -10.89
CA CYS A 135 0.92 -18.37 -11.39
C CYS A 135 -0.01 -17.66 -10.39
N VAL A 136 -0.41 -18.33 -9.30
CA VAL A 136 -1.19 -17.77 -8.18
C VAL A 136 -0.30 -17.58 -6.95
N ALA A 137 0.62 -18.52 -6.70
CA ALA A 137 1.52 -18.48 -5.55
C ALA A 137 2.52 -17.32 -5.61
N ALA A 138 3.09 -17.01 -6.78
CA ALA A 138 4.07 -15.92 -6.93
C ALA A 138 3.46 -14.53 -6.67
N PRO A 139 2.32 -14.14 -7.28
CA PRO A 139 1.68 -12.87 -6.95
C PRO A 139 1.22 -12.79 -5.49
N SER A 140 0.69 -13.89 -4.94
CA SER A 140 0.25 -13.95 -3.54
C SER A 140 1.41 -13.78 -2.55
N ALA A 141 2.58 -14.34 -2.85
CA ALA A 141 3.77 -14.17 -2.04
C ALA A 141 4.27 -12.73 -2.01
N LEU A 142 4.22 -12.03 -3.16
CA LEU A 142 4.56 -10.62 -3.24
C LEU A 142 3.59 -9.75 -2.45
N ILE A 143 2.28 -10.03 -2.52
CA ILE A 143 1.27 -9.31 -1.73
C ILE A 143 1.50 -9.52 -0.22
N GLY A 144 1.79 -10.76 0.21
CA GLY A 144 2.06 -11.07 1.62
C GLY A 144 3.34 -10.45 2.18
N ALA A 145 4.25 -10.02 1.31
CA ALA A 145 5.49 -9.33 1.69
C ALA A 145 5.43 -7.81 1.45
N SER A 146 4.38 -7.32 0.78
CA SER A 146 4.26 -5.92 0.39
C SER A 146 3.85 -5.08 1.60
N ASN A 147 4.68 -4.10 1.95
CA ASN A 147 4.31 -3.01 2.83
C ASN A 147 3.87 -1.83 1.95
N PHE A 148 2.78 -1.15 2.32
CA PHE A 148 2.31 0.04 1.60
C PHE A 148 3.27 1.21 1.84
N PHE A 149 4.37 1.23 1.10
CA PHE A 149 5.37 2.29 1.15
C PHE A 149 4.74 3.69 1.00
N GLU A 150 3.76 3.84 0.10
CA GLU A 150 3.01 5.09 -0.10
C GLU A 150 2.26 5.56 1.16
N LEU A 151 1.78 4.62 1.98
CA LEU A 151 0.99 4.89 3.18
C LEU A 151 1.85 4.97 4.44
N ALA A 152 3.07 4.42 4.39
CA ALA A 152 4.08 4.56 5.45
C ALA A 152 4.81 5.90 5.41
N VAL A 153 4.76 6.59 4.26
CA VAL A 153 5.37 7.91 4.04
C VAL A 153 4.38 9.06 4.27
N ALA A 154 3.09 8.82 4.01
CA ALA A 154 1.99 9.78 4.20
C ALA A 154 1.57 9.89 5.68
#